data_AF-J3DCJ7-F1
#
_entry.id   AF-J3DCJ7-F1
#
_cell.length_a   1.000
_cell.length_b   1.000
_cell.length_c   1.000
_cell.angle_alpha   90.00
_cell.angle_beta   90.00
_cell.angle_gamma   90.00
#
_symmetry.space_group_name_H-M   'P 1'
#
loop_
_entity.id
_entity.type
_entity.pdbx_description
1 polymer ?
#
loop_
_entity_poly.entity_id
_entity_poly.type
_entity_poly.pdbx_seq_one_letter_code
_entity_poly.pdbx_strand_id
1 'polypeptide(L)'
;MNIKKIATGLLFLSVIGSAVAEEAYPPETQIVSHKTRAQVIEELKQARANGELITNDLYPVEVQHKSTVTRQAVKDELKQVDRSQSLDTGA
;
A
#
# COMPACT_ATOMS: atom_id res chain seq x y z
N MET A 1 -14.35 58.40 32.86
CA MET A 1 -14.49 56.94 32.69
C MET A 1 -15.97 56.66 32.52
N ASN A 2 -16.58 56.52 31.34
CA ASN A 2 -16.28 55.80 30.08
C ASN A 2 -16.50 54.29 30.16
N ILE A 3 -17.76 53.85 30.09
CA ILE A 3 -18.11 52.50 29.66
C ILE A 3 -19.23 52.63 28.62
N LYS A 4 -18.83 53.18 27.46
CA LYS A 4 -19.59 53.09 26.23
C LYS A 4 -19.47 51.63 25.79
N LYS A 5 -20.58 51.03 25.32
CA LYS A 5 -20.65 49.75 24.58
C LYS A 5 -20.63 48.48 25.45
N ILE A 6 -21.77 48.11 26.04
CA ILE A 6 -21.99 46.71 26.41
C ILE A 6 -23.40 46.31 25.94
N ALA A 7 -23.47 45.16 25.29
CA ALA A 7 -24.67 44.46 24.79
C ALA A 7 -25.22 44.91 23.42
N THR A 8 -24.33 45.12 22.45
CA THR A 8 -24.68 44.99 21.03
C THR A 8 -24.71 43.51 20.64
N GLY A 9 -25.82 43.08 20.04
CA GLY A 9 -25.77 42.13 18.93
C GLY A 9 -25.76 40.65 19.29
N LEU A 10 -26.96 40.12 19.52
CA LEU A 10 -27.48 38.84 19.02
C LEU A 10 -26.43 37.92 18.35
N LEU A 11 -26.08 36.85 19.04
CA LEU A 11 -25.23 35.77 18.55
C LEU A 11 -25.99 35.01 17.45
N PHE A 12 -25.70 35.34 16.18
CA PHE A 12 -26.17 34.56 15.03
C PHE A 12 -25.38 33.25 14.96
N LEU A 13 -25.88 32.21 15.61
CA LEU A 13 -25.42 30.85 15.37
C LEU A 13 -26.05 30.37 14.05
N SER A 14 -25.46 30.73 12.92
CA SER A 14 -25.84 30.13 11.63
C SER A 14 -25.38 28.68 11.62
N VAL A 15 -26.32 27.76 11.81
CA VAL A 15 -26.12 26.35 11.49
C VAL A 15 -25.80 26.26 10.00
N ILE A 16 -24.53 26.05 9.65
CA ILE A 16 -24.14 25.64 8.30
C ILE A 16 -24.48 24.15 8.20
N GLY A 17 -25.76 23.86 7.96
CA GLY A 17 -26.23 22.54 7.61
C GLY A 17 -26.45 22.48 6.11
N SER A 18 -25.65 21.68 5.40
CA SER A 18 -26.11 20.70 4.40
C SER A 18 -24.93 20.16 3.59
N ALA A 19 -24.77 18.83 3.66
CA ALA A 19 -24.29 17.92 2.62
C ALA A 19 -23.18 18.40 1.67
N VAL A 20 -21.96 17.91 1.89
CA VAL A 20 -21.08 17.61 0.74
C VAL A 20 -21.57 16.28 0.16
N ALA A 21 -22.53 16.39 -0.76
CA ALA A 21 -22.92 15.29 -1.63
C ALA A 21 -21.86 15.18 -2.73
N GLU A 22 -21.34 13.97 -2.93
CA GLU A 22 -20.38 13.57 -3.96
C GLU A 22 -19.05 14.35 -3.94
N GLU A 23 -17.98 13.73 -3.41
CA GLU A 23 -16.63 14.21 -3.67
C GLU A 23 -16.40 14.11 -5.19
N ALA A 24 -16.28 15.27 -5.85
CA ALA A 24 -16.10 15.30 -7.30
C ALA A 24 -14.85 14.48 -7.66
N TYR A 25 -15.03 13.48 -8.53
CA TYR A 25 -13.90 12.71 -9.04
C TYR A 25 -12.84 13.68 -9.58
N PRO A 26 -11.57 13.51 -9.20
CA PRO A 26 -10.51 14.38 -9.70
C PRO A 26 -10.50 14.30 -11.23
N PRO A 27 -10.28 15.43 -11.92
CA PRO A 27 -10.18 15.41 -13.37
C PRO A 27 -9.04 14.48 -13.79
N GLU A 28 -9.28 13.68 -14.83
CA GLU A 28 -8.25 12.81 -15.39
C GLU A 28 -7.03 13.64 -15.79
N THR A 29 -5.89 13.34 -15.18
CA THR A 29 -4.62 13.91 -15.59
C THR A 29 -4.07 13.10 -16.76
N GLN A 30 -3.67 13.80 -17.81
CA GLN A 30 -3.05 13.14 -18.96
C GLN A 30 -1.67 12.62 -18.54
N ILE A 31 -1.53 11.30 -18.42
CA ILE A 31 -0.22 10.67 -18.21
C ILE A 31 0.46 10.55 -19.57
N VAL A 32 1.46 11.40 -19.80
CA VAL A 32 2.31 11.32 -20.99
C VAL A 32 3.64 10.65 -20.63
N SER A 33 4.11 9.76 -21.50
CA SER A 33 5.45 9.21 -21.36
C SER A 33 6.49 10.30 -21.67
N HIS A 34 7.49 10.42 -20.80
CA HIS A 34 8.67 11.25 -21.06
C HIS A 34 9.76 10.51 -21.86
N LYS A 35 9.56 9.21 -22.16
CA LYS A 35 10.52 8.40 -22.92
C LYS A 35 10.18 8.41 -24.40
N THR A 36 11.19 8.60 -25.23
CA THR A 36 11.10 8.39 -26.67
C THR A 36 10.97 6.91 -27.00
N ARG A 37 10.43 6.59 -28.19
CA ARG A 37 10.36 5.21 -28.68
C ARG A 37 11.73 4.53 -28.69
N ALA A 38 12.78 5.25 -29.05
CA ALA A 38 14.15 4.73 -29.06
C ALA A 38 14.63 4.34 -27.66
N GLN A 39 14.34 5.18 -26.65
CA GLN A 39 14.69 4.90 -25.26
C GLN A 39 13.96 3.66 -24.72
N VAL A 40 12.66 3.55 -25.02
CA VAL A 40 11.86 2.37 -24.60
C VAL A 40 12.41 1.09 -25.24
N ILE A 41 12.79 1.13 -26.53
CA ILE A 41 13.38 -0.03 -27.21
C ILE A 41 14.68 -0.45 -26.52
N GLU A 42 15.52 0.50 -26.13
CA GLU A 42 16.80 0.20 -25.49
C GLU A 42 16.62 -0.41 -24.10
N GLU A 43 15.70 0.13 -23.30
CA GLU A 43 15.32 -0.43 -22.00
C GLU A 43 14.77 -1.85 -22.12
N LEU A 44 13.90 -2.10 -23.10
CA LEU A 44 13.37 -3.45 -23.33
C LEU A 44 14.45 -4.45 -23.76
N LYS A 45 15.46 -4.02 -24.52
CA LYS A 45 16.62 -4.88 -24.83
C LYS A 45 17.43 -5.21 -23.57
N GLN A 46 17.68 -4.21 -22.72
CA GLN A 46 18.41 -4.41 -21.46
C GLN A 46 17.65 -5.36 -20.54
N ALA A 47 16.35 -5.13 -20.32
CA ALA A 47 15.51 -6.00 -19.49
C ALA A 47 15.46 -7.44 -20.01
N ARG A 48 15.44 -7.62 -21.34
CA ARG A 48 15.54 -8.96 -21.96
C ARG A 48 16.91 -9.60 -21.70
N ALA A 49 18.00 -8.86 -21.85
CA ALA A 49 19.35 -9.35 -21.58
C ALA A 49 19.54 -9.75 -20.10
N ASN A 50 18.90 -9.01 -19.19
CA ASN A 50 18.91 -9.29 -17.75
C ASN A 50 17.96 -10.43 -17.34
N GLY A 51 17.11 -10.92 -18.24
CA GLY A 51 16.09 -11.92 -17.91
C GLY A 51 14.95 -11.40 -17.04
N GLU A 52 14.72 -10.09 -17.02
CA GLU A 52 13.64 -9.44 -16.25
C GLU A 52 12.27 -9.57 -16.95
N LEU A 53 12.27 -9.85 -18.26
CA LEU A 53 11.05 -10.03 -19.03
C LEU A 53 10.62 -11.50 -19.07
N ILE A 54 9.38 -11.73 -18.66
CA ILE A 54 8.71 -13.01 -18.87
C ILE A 54 8.29 -13.06 -20.34
N THR A 55 8.74 -14.09 -21.04
CA THR A 55 8.55 -14.25 -22.50
C THR A 55 7.50 -15.29 -22.86
N ASN A 56 6.82 -15.87 -21.87
CA ASN A 56 5.76 -16.85 -22.06
C ASN A 56 4.40 -16.29 -21.66
N ASP A 57 3.33 -16.92 -22.15
CA ASP A 57 1.95 -16.55 -21.85
C ASP A 57 1.45 -17.17 -20.53
N LEU A 58 2.36 -17.56 -19.63
CA LEU A 58 2.02 -18.28 -18.41
C LEU A 58 1.50 -17.28 -17.37
N TYR A 59 0.18 -17.26 -17.20
CA TYR A 59 -0.49 -16.50 -16.16
C TYR A 59 -1.31 -17.44 -15.26
N PRO A 60 -1.23 -17.28 -13.92
CA PRO A 60 -0.41 -16.31 -13.20
C PRO A 60 1.09 -16.62 -13.30
N VAL A 61 1.90 -15.57 -13.21
CA VAL A 61 3.35 -15.72 -13.09
C VAL A 61 3.66 -16.45 -11.79
N GLU A 62 4.03 -17.72 -11.87
CA GLU A 62 4.54 -18.47 -10.73
C GLU A 62 5.94 -17.97 -10.36
N VAL A 63 6.00 -16.96 -9.50
CA VAL A 63 7.27 -16.52 -8.90
C VAL A 63 7.73 -17.63 -7.95
N GLN A 64 8.86 -18.26 -8.28
CA GLN A 64 9.46 -19.29 -7.43
C GLN A 64 9.94 -18.66 -6.11
N HIS A 65 9.10 -18.72 -5.07
CA HIS A 65 9.49 -18.30 -3.72
C HIS A 65 10.52 -19.27 -3.15
N LYS A 66 11.78 -18.84 -3.04
CA LYS A 66 12.79 -19.62 -2.33
C LYS A 66 12.59 -19.43 -0.83
N SER A 67 12.27 -20.53 -0.14
CA SER A 67 12.30 -20.52 1.33
C SER A 67 13.73 -20.23 1.81
N THR A 68 13.87 -19.30 2.75
CA THR A 68 15.15 -19.03 3.43
C THR A 68 15.53 -20.16 4.39
N VAL A 69 14.55 -21.01 4.77
CA VAL A 69 14.73 -22.13 5.70
C VAL A 69 14.54 -23.48 5.01
N THR A 70 15.34 -24.46 5.42
CA THR A 70 15.19 -25.84 4.96
C THR A 70 14.00 -26.50 5.65
N ARG A 71 13.37 -27.49 4.99
CA ARG A 71 12.31 -28.30 5.60
C ARG A 71 12.76 -28.97 6.90
N GLN A 72 14.05 -29.31 7.01
CA GLN A 72 14.60 -29.91 8.22
C GLN A 72 14.62 -28.91 9.39
N ALA A 73 15.08 -27.68 9.15
CA ALA A 73 15.09 -26.63 10.17
C ALA A 73 13.69 -26.33 10.72
N VAL A 74 12.67 -26.28 9.85
CA VAL A 74 11.26 -26.10 10.28
C VAL A 74 10.79 -27.23 11.18
N LYS A 75 11.15 -28.48 10.88
CA LYS A 75 10.78 -29.63 11.73
C LYS A 75 11.45 -29.56 13.10
N ASP A 76 12.69 -29.09 13.15
CA ASP A 76 13.43 -28.97 14.39
C ASP A 76 12.90 -27.83 15.27
N GLU A 77 12.41 -26.74 14.66
CA GLU A 77 11.68 -25.66 15.34
C GLU A 77 10.34 -26.15 15.91
N LEU A 78 9.53 -26.86 15.12
CA LEU A 78 8.24 -27.38 15.57
C LEU A 78 8.38 -28.32 16.79
N LYS A 79 9.39 -29.21 16.79
CA LYS A 79 9.67 -30.07 17.95
C LYS A 79 10.04 -29.30 19.21
N GLN A 80 10.72 -28.16 19.07
CA GLN A 80 11.06 -27.29 20.21
C GLN A 80 9.81 -26.60 20.76
N VAL A 81 8.92 -26.15 19.88
CA VAL A 81 7.62 -25.55 20.25
C VAL A 81 6.71 -26.57 20.92
N ASP A 82 6.59 -27.79 20.38
CA ASP A 82 5.79 -28.84 21.00
C ASP A 82 6.30 -29.18 22.41
N ARG A 83 7.63 -29.23 22.57
CA ARG A 83 8.27 -29.43 23.87
C ARG A 83 7.98 -28.28 24.82
N SER A 84 8.12 -27.02 24.40
CA SER A 84 7.85 -25.87 25.28
C SER A 84 6.38 -25.72 25.62
N GLN A 85 5.45 -25.94 24.68
CA GLN A 85 4.01 -25.98 24.97
C GLN A 85 3.66 -27.06 25.98
N SER A 86 4.22 -28.26 25.84
CA SER A 86 3.96 -29.34 26.80
C SER A 86 4.42 -29.02 28.22
N LEU A 87 5.43 -28.15 28.37
CA LEU A 87 5.93 -27.68 29.67
C LEU A 87 5.08 -26.55 30.26
N ASP A 88 4.35 -25.80 29.43
CA ASP A 88 3.49 -24.68 29.85
C ASP A 88 2.07 -25.12 30.24
N THR A 89 1.52 -26.15 29.58
CA THR A 89 0.22 -26.75 29.96
C THR A 89 0.28 -27.72 31.16
N GLY A 90 1.37 -27.72 31.91
CA GLY A 90 1.62 -28.60 33.05
C GLY A 90 1.87 -27.85 34.37
N ALA A 91 0.92 -27.04 34.82
CA ALA A 91 0.76 -26.61 36.23
C ALA A 91 -0.66 -26.05 36.47
#